data_AF-K5XA46-F1
#
_entry.id   AF-K5XA46-F1
#
_cell.length_a   1.000
_cell.length_b   1.000
_cell.length_c   1.000
_cell.angle_alpha   90.00
_cell.angle_beta   90.00
_cell.angle_gamma   90.00
#
_symmetry.space_group_name_H-M   'P 1'
#
loop_
_entity.id
_entity.type
_entity.pdbx_description
1 polymer ?
#
loop_
_entity_poly.entity_id
_entity_poly.type
_entity_poly.pdbx_seq_one_letter_code
_entity_poly.pdbx_strand_id
1 'polypeptide(L)' 'MRLCSLTTSASILALASLVFADADSDVLSLTAKTFEESVATEPLMLVEFFAPWCGHCKALAPHYEEAATAL' A
#
# COMPACT_ATOMS: atom_id res chain seq x y z
N MET A 1 -44.41 3.33 21.10
CA MET A 1 -44.72 2.39 22.19
C MET A 1 -44.41 0.99 21.69
N ARG A 2 -43.44 0.32 22.34
CA ARG A 2 -43.12 -1.12 22.28
C ARG A 2 -42.39 -1.58 21.00
N LEU A 3 -41.06 -1.68 21.04
CA LEU A 3 -40.24 -2.81 21.56
C LEU A 3 -40.50 -4.12 20.84
N CYS A 4 -39.51 -4.60 20.09
CA CYS A 4 -38.73 -5.79 20.45
C CYS A 4 -37.75 -6.06 19.30
N SER A 5 -36.44 -5.94 19.51
CA SER A 5 -35.57 -7.08 19.92
C SER A 5 -35.23 -7.96 18.74
N LEU A 6 -33.92 -8.15 18.47
CA LEU A 6 -33.22 -9.02 17.50
C LEU A 6 -32.25 -8.14 16.68
N THR A 7 -31.21 -7.54 17.25
CA THR A 7 -29.97 -8.26 17.65
C THR A 7 -29.80 -9.60 16.93
N THR A 8 -29.72 -9.58 15.60
CA THR A 8 -29.08 -10.68 14.86
C THR A 8 -27.61 -10.32 14.73
N SER A 9 -26.80 -10.99 15.55
CA SER A 9 -25.34 -10.89 15.70
C SER A 9 -24.54 -11.25 14.44
N ALA A 10 -24.79 -10.62 13.29
CA ALA A 10 -24.09 -10.95 12.05
C ALA A 10 -23.13 -9.86 11.56
N SER A 11 -23.17 -8.65 12.10
CA SER A 11 -22.52 -7.49 11.47
C SER A 11 -21.11 -7.14 12.00
N ILE A 12 -20.49 -7.96 12.86
CA ILE A 12 -19.18 -7.63 13.47
C ILE A 12 -17.98 -8.36 12.81
N LEU A 13 -18.17 -9.35 11.94
CA LEU A 13 -17.03 -10.08 11.34
C LEU A 13 -16.49 -9.55 10.00
N ALA A 14 -17.05 -8.47 9.44
CA ALA A 14 -16.63 -7.98 8.12
C ALA A 14 -15.47 -6.96 8.14
N LEU A 15 -14.87 -6.65 9.30
CA LEU A 15 -13.81 -5.65 9.42
C LEU A 15 -12.37 -6.20 9.46
N ALA A 16 -12.15 -7.48 9.17
CA ALA A 16 -10.82 -8.10 9.25
C ALA A 16 -10.04 -8.15 7.92
N SER A 17 -10.64 -7.77 6.79
CA SER A 17 -10.07 -8.04 5.45
C SER A 17 -9.30 -6.88 4.79
N LEU A 18 -8.93 -5.82 5.53
CA LEU A 18 -8.17 -4.69 4.97
C LEU A 18 -6.65 -4.76 5.25
N VAL A 19 -6.16 -5.79 5.94
CA VAL A 19 -4.71 -5.99 6.11
C VAL A 19 -4.24 -6.88 4.95
N PHE A 20 -3.97 -6.24 3.81
CA PHE A 20 -3.17 -6.86 2.76
C PHE A 20 -1.74 -7.04 3.26
N ALA A 21 -1.20 -8.22 3.01
CA ALA A 21 0.13 -8.65 3.44
C ALA A 21 1.20 -7.70 2.93
N ASP A 22 2.01 -7.18 3.85
CA ASP A 22 3.31 -6.59 3.56
C ASP A 22 4.22 -7.77 3.18
N ALA A 23 4.33 -8.04 1.88
CA ALA A 23 5.42 -8.86 1.37
C ALA A 23 6.69 -8.00 1.43
N ASP A 24 7.79 -8.53 1.97
CA ASP A 24 9.12 -7.91 1.94
C ASP A 24 9.42 -7.44 0.51
N SER A 25 9.22 -6.15 0.25
CA SER A 25 9.47 -5.49 -1.02
C SER A 25 10.65 -4.56 -0.83
N ASP A 26 11.65 -4.65 -1.71
CA ASP A 26 12.84 -3.77 -1.66
C ASP A 26 12.51 -2.33 -2.09
N VAL A 27 11.24 -2.03 -2.39
CA VAL A 27 10.75 -0.70 -2.77
C VAL A 27 10.46 0.15 -1.53
N LEU A 28 11.17 1.27 -1.41
CA LEU A 28 10.92 2.25 -0.36
C LEU A 28 9.71 3.14 -0.69
N SER A 29 8.70 3.13 0.18
CA SER A 29 7.56 4.05 0.09
C SER A 29 7.93 5.44 0.60
N LEU A 30 8.09 6.39 -0.33
CA LEU A 30 8.45 7.77 0.00
C LEU A 30 7.22 8.66 0.20
N THR A 31 7.34 9.59 1.15
CA THR A 31 6.36 10.66 1.36
C THR A 31 7.03 12.01 1.16
N ALA A 32 6.25 13.09 1.04
CA ALA A 32 6.80 14.44 0.95
C ALA A 32 7.75 14.81 2.11
N LYS A 33 7.60 14.17 3.28
CA LYS A 33 8.46 14.42 4.44
C LYS A 33 9.78 13.65 4.38
N THR A 34 9.80 12.47 3.77
CA THR A 34 10.97 11.58 3.72
C THR A 34 11.74 11.68 2.40
N PHE A 35 11.13 12.27 1.37
CA PHE A 35 11.67 12.29 0.02
C PHE A 35 13.08 12.89 -0.04
N GLU A 36 13.28 14.12 0.46
CA GLU A 36 14.56 14.82 0.36
C GLU A 36 15.71 14.07 1.05
N GLU A 37 15.45 13.52 2.23
CA GLU A 37 16.45 12.77 2.99
C GLU A 37 16.78 11.42 2.32
N SER A 38 15.77 10.71 1.81
CA SER A 38 15.96 9.41 1.15
C SER A 38 16.71 9.53 -0.17
N VAL A 39 16.35 10.50 -1.02
CA VAL A 39 17.01 10.66 -2.33
C VAL A 39 18.44 11.21 -2.23
N ALA A 40 18.78 11.89 -1.14
CA ALA A 40 20.13 12.40 -0.90
C ALA A 40 21.10 11.32 -0.37
N THR A 41 20.58 10.17 0.08
CA THR A 41 21.38 9.10 0.67
C THR A 41 22.15 8.32 -0.38
N GLU A 42 21.54 8.08 -1.54
CA GLU A 42 22.15 7.29 -2.63
C GLU A 42 22.59 8.20 -3.79
N PRO A 43 23.72 7.91 -4.45
CA PRO A 43 24.21 8.71 -5.58
C PRO A 43 23.28 8.62 -6.81
N LEU A 44 22.49 7.56 -6.92
CA LEU A 44 21.50 7.34 -7.98
C LEU A 44 20.31 6.59 -7.40
N MET A 45 19.10 7.10 -7.62
CA MET A 45 17.86 6.46 -7.18
C MET A 45 16.83 6.49 -8.31
N LEU A 46 16.20 5.35 -8.55
CA LEU A 46 15.01 5.27 -9.41
C LEU A 46 13.77 5.52 -8.54
N VAL A 47 12.92 6.45 -8.97
CA VAL A 47 11.69 6.83 -8.24
C VAL A 47 10.48 6.75 -9.16
N GLU A 48 9.48 5.97 -8.77
CA GLU A 48 8.17 5.97 -9.42
C GLU A 48 7.21 6.95 -8.73
N PHE A 49 6.83 8.02 -9.43
CA PHE A 49 5.72 8.87 -9.00
C PHE A 49 4.41 8.29 -9.55
N PHE A 50 3.62 7.68 -8.68
CA PHE A 50 2.38 6.99 -9.07
C PHE A 50 1.14 7.55 -8.37
N ALA A 51 -0.03 7.11 -8.84
CA ALA A 51 -1.30 7.32 -8.16
C ALA A 51 -1.96 5.96 -7.86
N PRO A 52 -2.55 5.76 -6.67
CA PRO A 52 -3.07 4.45 -6.25
C PRO A 52 -4.31 4.00 -7.03
N TRP A 53 -4.88 4.86 -7.85
CA TRP A 53 -6.02 4.58 -8.73
C TRP A 53 -5.62 4.42 -10.19
N CYS A 54 -4.35 4.67 -10.55
CA CYS A 54 -3.87 4.52 -11.91
C CYS A 54 -3.70 3.04 -12.29
N GLY A 55 -4.39 2.59 -13.34
CA GLY A 55 -4.30 1.21 -13.82
C GLY A 55 -2.91 0.83 -14.34
N HIS A 56 -2.23 1.74 -15.04
CA HIS A 56 -0.89 1.47 -15.59
C HIS A 56 0.17 1.34 -14.47
N CYS A 57 0.08 2.14 -13.41
CA CYS A 57 0.99 2.03 -12.26
C CYS A 57 0.80 0.70 -11.54
N LYS A 58 -0.46 0.26 -11.35
CA LYS A 58 -0.73 -1.06 -10.76
C LYS A 58 -0.18 -2.20 -11.60
N ALA A 59 -0.22 -2.08 -12.92
CA ALA A 59 0.38 -3.06 -13.82
C ALA A 59 1.92 -3.02 -13.78
N LEU A 60 2.52 -1.86 -13.51
CA LEU A 60 3.96 -1.69 -13.40
C LEU A 60 4.52 -2.17 -12.06
N ALA A 61 3.78 -1.98 -10.96
CA ALA A 61 4.20 -2.29 -9.59
C ALA A 61 4.99 -3.62 -9.44
N PRO A 62 4.51 -4.78 -9.91
CA PRO A 62 5.26 -6.03 -9.75
C PRO A 62 6.63 -6.01 -10.45
N HIS A 63 6.72 -5.37 -11.62
CA HIS A 63 7.99 -5.23 -12.35
C HIS A 63 8.92 -4.20 -11.71
N TYR A 64 8.36 -3.20 -11.04
CA TYR A 64 9.14 -2.23 -10.29
C TYR A 64 9.78 -2.87 -9.06
N GLU A 65 9.06 -3.76 -8.38
CA GLU A 65 9.59 -4.57 -7.28
C GLU A 65 10.68 -5.54 -7.76
N GLU A 66 10.45 -6.24 -8.87
CA GLU A 66 11.48 -7.10 -9.50
C GLU A 66 12.76 -6.32 -9.83
N ALA A 67 12.62 -5.09 -10.34
CA ALA A 67 13.75 -4.23 -10.64
C ALA A 67 14.49 -3.76 -9.38
N ALA A 68 13.76 -3.43 -8.31
CA ALA A 68 14.34 -3.03 -7.03
C ALA A 68 15.15 -4.15 -6.38
N THR A 69 14.71 -5.40 -6.48
CA THR A 69 15.48 -6.56 -5.99
C THR A 69 16.73 -6.85 -6.85
N ALA A 70 16.72 -6.48 -8.13
CA ALA A 70 17.78 -6.81 -9.07
C ALA A 70 18.93 -5.78 -9.16
N LEU A 71 18.71 -4.54 -8.69
CA LEU A 71 19.60 -3.39 -8.88
C LEU A 71 20.09 -2.82 -7.55
#